data_AF-A0A8R1DT23-F1
#
_entry.id   AF-A0A8R1DT23-F1
#
_cell.length_a   1.000
_cell.length_b   1.000
_cell.length_c   1.000
_cell.angle_alpha   90.00
_cell.angle_beta   90.00
_cell.angle_gamma   90.00
#
_symmetry.space_group_name_H-M   'P 1'
#
loop_
_entity.id
_entity.type
_entity.pdbx_description
1 polymer ?
#
loop_
_entity_poly.entity_id
_entity_poly.type
_entity_poly.pdbx_seq_one_letter_code
_entity_poly.pdbx_strand_id
1 'polypeptide(L)'
;MMQKVAFFLFLVAFVWYAHANRAQACQKAVNLGVTFYTAKELEPILACAEKPFYDNPNDTDTIISKGKNCVINNSMSKAITALSLYNGFNSCTDLMALVDKLTNPFIIQCKPVINKALKVLNNCKASNTKTGTEKQNACMNKVYGQCISMVTKEFVNKVCTAMSKKMTAKEWNCAKQYAPKVVNVQPYACYNIQK
;
A
#
# COMPACT_ATOMS: atom_id res chain seq x y z
N MET A 1 10.15 16.53 -4.23
CA MET A 1 9.98 16.86 -2.79
C MET A 1 8.51 16.87 -2.31
N MET A 2 7.51 16.94 -3.21
CA MET A 2 6.06 16.85 -2.89
C MET A 2 5.51 15.41 -2.74
N GLN A 3 6.37 14.41 -2.53
CA GLN A 3 6.21 13.09 -3.16
C GLN A 3 5.96 11.91 -2.21
N LYS A 4 5.91 12.17 -0.90
CA LYS A 4 6.19 11.12 0.09
C LYS A 4 5.02 10.75 0.99
N VAL A 5 3.84 11.34 0.75
CA VAL A 5 2.81 11.45 1.80
C VAL A 5 1.59 10.58 1.55
N ALA A 6 0.90 10.83 0.44
CA ALA A 6 -0.29 10.05 0.09
C ALA A 6 0.06 8.56 -0.11
N PHE A 7 1.37 8.31 -0.18
CA PHE A 7 2.08 7.09 -0.48
C PHE A 7 2.09 6.05 0.66
N PHE A 8 2.18 6.46 1.93
CA PHE A 8 2.58 5.52 2.98
C PHE A 8 1.42 4.71 3.61
N LEU A 9 0.26 5.35 3.79
CA LEU A 9 -0.93 4.69 4.36
C LEU A 9 -1.62 3.73 3.37
N PHE A 10 -1.29 3.84 2.09
CA PHE A 10 -2.08 3.24 1.02
C PHE A 10 -1.37 2.09 0.30
N LEU A 11 -0.03 2.13 0.19
CA LEU A 11 0.70 1.16 -0.64
C LEU A 11 1.21 -0.03 0.15
N VAL A 12 1.76 0.15 1.34
CA VAL A 12 2.43 -0.96 2.02
C VAL A 12 1.43 -2.07 2.46
N ALA A 13 0.11 -1.79 2.44
CA ALA A 13 -0.95 -2.79 2.61
C ALA A 13 -1.42 -3.49 1.30
N PHE A 14 -1.22 -2.91 0.11
CA PHE A 14 -1.92 -3.33 -1.11
C PHE A 14 -1.10 -3.45 -2.40
N VAL A 15 0.22 -3.20 -2.41
CA VAL A 15 0.98 -3.23 -3.68
C VAL A 15 1.29 -4.63 -4.23
N TRP A 16 0.35 -5.57 -4.28
CA TRP A 16 0.67 -6.87 -4.82
C TRP A 16 -0.46 -7.49 -5.65
N TYR A 17 -0.87 -7.10 -6.88
CA TYR A 17 -1.74 -7.97 -7.77
C TYR A 17 -1.55 -7.90 -9.35
N ALA A 18 -1.71 -9.00 -10.16
CA ALA A 18 -1.37 -9.26 -11.62
C ALA A 18 -2.58 -9.73 -12.45
N HIS A 19 -2.66 -9.30 -13.71
CA HIS A 19 -3.87 -9.00 -14.51
C HIS A 19 -5.27 -9.46 -14.02
N ALA A 20 -5.56 -10.76 -13.85
CA ALA A 20 -6.87 -11.23 -13.38
C ALA A 20 -7.06 -11.09 -11.86
N ASN A 21 -6.02 -11.47 -11.09
CA ASN A 21 -6.02 -11.27 -9.65
C ASN A 21 -5.67 -9.79 -9.31
N ARG A 22 -5.01 -9.04 -10.23
CA ARG A 22 -4.74 -7.57 -10.20
C ARG A 22 -6.00 -6.83 -9.97
N ALA A 23 -6.89 -6.95 -10.94
CA ALA A 23 -8.20 -6.33 -10.91
C ALA A 23 -8.93 -6.70 -9.62
N GLN A 24 -8.93 -7.98 -9.22
CA GLN A 24 -9.61 -8.42 -8.00
C GLN A 24 -9.08 -7.77 -6.74
N ALA A 25 -7.79 -7.49 -6.64
CA ALA A 25 -7.28 -6.85 -5.44
C ALA A 25 -7.24 -5.33 -5.47
N CYS A 26 -7.13 -4.73 -6.66
CA CYS A 26 -7.48 -3.33 -6.83
C CYS A 26 -8.94 -3.12 -6.39
N GLN A 27 -9.85 -4.04 -6.76
CA GLN A 27 -11.22 -4.06 -6.28
C GLN A 27 -11.31 -4.32 -4.77
N LYS A 28 -10.51 -5.26 -4.22
CA LYS A 28 -10.45 -5.51 -2.77
C LYS A 28 -10.03 -4.25 -2.01
N ALA A 29 -9.06 -3.50 -2.50
CA ALA A 29 -8.62 -2.24 -1.90
C ALA A 29 -9.78 -1.24 -1.84
N VAL A 30 -10.50 -1.05 -2.96
CA VAL A 30 -11.71 -0.21 -3.01
C VAL A 30 -12.80 -0.71 -2.05
N ASN A 31 -13.03 -2.02 -1.98
CA ASN A 31 -14.00 -2.62 -1.06
C ASN A 31 -13.59 -2.49 0.42
N LEU A 32 -12.29 -2.35 0.69
CA LEU A 32 -11.72 -2.01 1.98
C LEU A 32 -11.70 -0.48 2.20
N GLY A 33 -12.38 0.29 1.36
CA GLY A 33 -12.63 1.70 1.58
C GLY A 33 -11.64 2.63 0.91
N VAL A 34 -10.74 2.18 0.03
CA VAL A 34 -10.01 3.12 -0.82
C VAL A 34 -10.99 3.98 -1.62
N THR A 35 -10.81 5.30 -1.61
CA THR A 35 -11.65 6.24 -2.37
C THR A 35 -10.86 7.17 -3.28
N PHE A 36 -9.57 7.42 -3.02
CA PHE A 36 -8.77 8.32 -3.84
C PHE A 36 -8.54 7.80 -5.28
N TYR A 37 -8.44 6.47 -5.41
CA TYR A 37 -8.27 5.77 -6.68
C TYR A 37 -9.42 4.81 -6.91
N THR A 38 -9.88 4.71 -8.16
CA THR A 38 -10.71 3.60 -8.61
C THR A 38 -9.86 2.33 -8.77
N ALA A 39 -10.49 1.16 -8.82
CA ALA A 39 -9.77 -0.09 -9.06
C ALA A 39 -8.94 -0.02 -10.36
N LYS A 40 -9.51 0.53 -11.45
CA LYS A 40 -8.82 0.69 -12.74
C LYS A 40 -7.59 1.60 -12.66
N GLU A 41 -7.63 2.66 -11.85
CA GLU A 41 -6.48 3.55 -11.63
C GLU A 41 -5.37 2.88 -10.81
N LEU A 42 -5.71 1.90 -9.96
CA LEU A 42 -4.73 1.14 -9.17
C LEU A 42 -3.99 0.08 -9.99
N GLU A 43 -4.60 -0.49 -11.03
CA GLU A 43 -3.99 -1.56 -11.81
C GLU A 43 -2.62 -1.17 -12.42
N PRO A 44 -2.46 -0.05 -13.13
CA PRO A 44 -1.17 0.30 -13.74
C PRO A 44 -0.11 0.68 -12.68
N ILE A 45 -0.53 1.27 -11.55
CA ILE A 45 0.34 1.50 -10.38
C ILE A 45 0.92 0.17 -9.90
N LEU A 46 0.05 -0.81 -9.74
CA LEU A 46 0.37 -2.12 -9.20
C LEU A 46 1.29 -2.89 -10.12
N ALA A 47 0.95 -2.95 -11.41
CA ALA A 47 1.78 -3.56 -12.45
C ALA A 47 3.21 -3.00 -12.48
N CYS A 48 3.35 -1.68 -12.34
CA CYS A 48 4.66 -1.03 -12.30
C CYS A 48 5.48 -1.46 -11.06
N ALA A 49 4.85 -1.59 -9.90
CA ALA A 49 5.51 -1.90 -8.64
C ALA A 49 5.84 -3.39 -8.46
N GLU A 50 5.30 -4.27 -9.30
CA GLU A 50 5.57 -5.71 -9.27
C GLU A 50 7.02 -6.07 -9.55
N LYS A 51 7.59 -5.43 -10.57
CA LYS A 51 8.92 -5.78 -11.09
C LYS A 51 10.01 -5.74 -10.00
N PRO A 52 10.18 -4.65 -9.22
CA PRO A 52 11.23 -4.63 -8.19
C PRO A 52 11.09 -5.75 -7.15
N PHE A 53 9.87 -6.12 -6.78
CA PHE A 53 9.65 -7.22 -5.84
C PHE A 53 9.89 -8.59 -6.48
N TYR A 54 9.45 -8.79 -7.72
CA TYR A 54 9.71 -10.03 -8.43
C TYR A 54 11.22 -10.27 -8.61
N ASP A 55 11.95 -9.20 -8.96
CA ASP A 55 13.39 -9.24 -9.22
C ASP A 55 14.18 -9.48 -7.93
N ASN A 56 13.98 -8.65 -6.91
CA ASN A 56 14.66 -8.75 -5.62
C ASN A 56 13.70 -8.49 -4.44
N PRO A 57 12.98 -9.52 -3.97
CA PRO A 57 11.95 -9.34 -2.96
C PRO A 57 12.49 -8.98 -1.56
N ASN A 58 13.81 -9.08 -1.34
CA ASN A 58 14.45 -8.76 -0.06
C ASN A 58 14.96 -7.30 -0.01
N ASP A 59 15.12 -6.64 -1.16
CA ASP A 59 15.55 -5.24 -1.26
C ASP A 59 14.37 -4.29 -1.04
N THR A 60 14.01 -4.18 0.23
CA THR A 60 12.82 -3.43 0.68
C THR A 60 12.92 -1.94 0.31
N ASP A 61 14.11 -1.36 0.36
CA ASP A 61 14.32 0.06 0.04
C ASP A 61 14.10 0.34 -1.45
N THR A 62 14.66 -0.49 -2.34
CA THR A 62 14.41 -0.37 -3.79
C THR A 62 12.96 -0.62 -4.13
N ILE A 63 12.31 -1.61 -3.49
CA ILE A 63 10.89 -1.88 -3.67
C ILE A 63 10.06 -0.66 -3.31
N ILE A 64 10.29 -0.08 -2.13
CA ILE A 64 9.57 1.11 -1.67
C ILE A 64 9.83 2.30 -2.59
N SER A 65 11.09 2.54 -2.96
CA SER A 65 11.49 3.66 -3.81
C SER A 65 10.92 3.56 -5.23
N LYS A 66 10.98 2.38 -5.86
CA LYS A 66 10.39 2.18 -7.19
C LYS A 66 8.86 2.17 -7.15
N GLY A 67 8.26 1.60 -6.11
CA GLY A 67 6.83 1.76 -5.85
C GLY A 67 6.42 3.22 -5.76
N LYS A 68 7.26 4.09 -5.15
CA LYS A 68 7.09 5.57 -5.13
C LYS A 68 6.89 6.10 -6.52
N ASN A 69 7.85 5.84 -7.38
CA ASN A 69 7.80 6.35 -8.73
C ASN A 69 6.60 5.81 -9.53
N CYS A 70 6.21 4.56 -9.32
CA CYS A 70 5.04 3.97 -9.96
C CYS A 70 3.75 4.71 -9.64
N VAL A 71 3.52 5.12 -8.39
CA VAL A 71 2.32 5.91 -8.07
C VAL A 71 2.36 7.27 -8.72
N ILE A 72 3.48 7.99 -8.62
CA ILE A 72 3.58 9.35 -9.17
C ILE A 72 3.29 9.34 -10.66
N ASN A 73 3.98 8.48 -11.40
CA ASN A 73 3.89 8.44 -12.85
C ASN A 73 2.48 8.07 -13.33
N ASN A 74 1.74 7.28 -12.54
CA ASN A 74 0.38 6.87 -12.85
C ASN A 74 -0.71 7.72 -12.19
N SER A 75 -0.35 8.74 -11.41
CA SER A 75 -1.31 9.61 -10.68
C SER A 75 -1.30 11.06 -11.15
N MET A 76 -0.73 11.36 -12.32
CA MET A 76 -0.64 12.74 -12.82
C MET A 76 -2.02 13.41 -12.95
N SER A 77 -3.06 12.65 -13.30
CA SER A 77 -4.45 13.14 -13.34
C SER A 77 -4.99 13.60 -11.98
N LYS A 78 -4.38 13.18 -10.88
CA LYS A 78 -4.73 13.56 -9.49
C LYS A 78 -3.69 14.45 -8.84
N ALA A 79 -2.71 14.97 -9.59
CA ALA A 79 -1.58 15.71 -9.04
C ALA A 79 -2.01 16.96 -8.25
N ILE A 80 -3.00 17.70 -8.73
CA ILE A 80 -3.53 18.90 -8.05
C ILE A 80 -4.15 18.52 -6.70
N THR A 81 -5.02 17.50 -6.68
CA THR A 81 -5.66 17.02 -5.45
C THR A 81 -4.62 16.44 -4.48
N ALA A 82 -3.64 15.69 -4.99
CA ALA A 82 -2.53 15.16 -4.18
C ALA A 82 -1.68 16.27 -3.55
N LEU A 83 -1.41 17.36 -4.29
CA LEU A 83 -0.68 18.51 -3.78
C LEU A 83 -1.48 19.26 -2.70
N SER A 84 -2.78 19.43 -2.90
CA SER A 84 -3.66 20.02 -1.89
C SER A 84 -3.66 19.20 -0.60
N LEU A 85 -3.74 17.87 -0.70
CA LEU A 85 -3.64 16.95 0.44
C LEU A 85 -2.28 17.02 1.12
N TYR A 86 -1.19 17.07 0.35
CA TYR A 86 0.17 17.23 0.86
C TYR A 86 0.33 18.51 1.66
N ASN A 87 -0.11 19.65 1.10
CA ASN A 87 -0.01 20.94 1.76
C ASN A 87 -0.87 20.99 3.03
N GLY A 88 -2.10 20.49 2.96
CA GLY A 88 -2.99 20.46 4.12
C GLY A 88 -2.46 19.57 5.24
N PHE A 89 -1.91 18.40 4.92
CA PHE A 89 -1.38 17.52 5.95
C PHE A 89 -0.08 18.09 6.55
N ASN A 90 0.78 18.71 5.73
CA ASN A 90 1.95 19.45 6.23
C ASN A 90 1.60 20.66 7.10
N SER A 91 0.41 21.24 6.94
CA SER A 91 -0.01 22.35 7.81
C SER A 91 -0.30 21.90 9.26
N CYS A 92 -0.54 20.60 9.50
CA CYS A 92 -0.77 20.07 10.85
C CYS A 92 0.33 19.15 11.39
N THR A 93 1.18 18.54 10.55
CA THR A 93 2.37 17.81 11.01
C THR A 93 3.40 17.67 9.90
N ASP A 94 4.68 17.54 10.26
CA ASP A 94 5.68 17.09 9.28
C ASP A 94 5.36 15.65 8.91
N LEU A 95 4.81 15.58 7.73
CA LEU A 95 4.23 14.41 7.15
C LEU A 95 5.28 13.49 6.54
N MET A 96 6.39 14.08 6.13
CA MET A 96 7.56 13.36 5.69
C MET A 96 8.20 12.60 6.83
N ALA A 97 8.45 13.31 7.93
CA ALA A 97 8.93 12.70 9.15
C ALA A 97 7.95 11.66 9.69
N LEU A 98 6.64 11.92 9.62
CA LEU A 98 5.62 10.97 10.04
C LEU A 98 5.64 9.68 9.21
N VAL A 99 5.81 9.80 7.90
CA VAL A 99 5.92 8.63 7.00
C VAL A 99 7.16 7.82 7.33
N ASP A 100 8.32 8.45 7.45
CA ASP A 100 9.57 7.76 7.76
C ASP A 100 9.49 7.06 9.13
N LYS A 101 8.90 7.73 10.13
CA LYS A 101 8.62 7.19 11.48
C LYS A 101 7.73 5.96 11.46
N LEU A 102 6.68 5.94 10.63
CA LEU A 102 5.70 4.86 10.60
C LEU A 102 6.11 3.71 9.68
N THR A 103 7.18 3.88 8.90
CA THR A 103 7.56 2.90 7.88
C THR A 103 7.87 1.52 8.41
N ASN A 104 8.84 1.44 9.32
CA ASN A 104 9.23 0.17 9.90
C ASN A 104 8.13 -0.44 10.79
N PRO A 105 7.44 0.33 11.66
CA PRO A 105 6.29 -0.19 12.41
C PRO A 105 5.23 -0.83 11.50
N PHE A 106 4.91 -0.18 10.38
CA PHE A 106 3.94 -0.70 9.43
C PHE A 106 4.40 -2.04 8.85
N ILE A 107 5.63 -2.10 8.34
CA ILE A 107 6.21 -3.32 7.75
C ILE A 107 6.17 -4.47 8.76
N ILE A 108 6.47 -4.20 10.03
CA ILE A 108 6.39 -5.19 11.11
C ILE A 108 4.99 -5.78 11.26
N GLN A 109 3.94 -4.97 11.18
CA GLN A 109 2.55 -5.47 11.27
C GLN A 109 2.17 -6.30 10.04
N CYS A 110 2.75 -5.99 8.88
CA CYS A 110 2.49 -6.69 7.63
C CYS A 110 3.37 -7.93 7.40
N LYS A 111 4.33 -8.22 8.27
CA LYS A 111 5.21 -9.41 8.20
C LYS A 111 4.50 -10.72 7.87
N PRO A 112 3.32 -11.06 8.44
CA PRO A 112 2.64 -12.31 8.09
C PRO A 112 2.27 -12.41 6.60
N VAL A 113 1.76 -11.31 6.04
CA VAL A 113 1.39 -11.23 4.62
C VAL A 113 2.65 -11.23 3.74
N ILE A 114 3.68 -10.47 4.15
CA ILE A 114 4.97 -10.41 3.45
C ILE A 114 5.61 -11.79 3.38
N ASN A 115 5.72 -12.49 4.51
CA ASN A 115 6.33 -13.82 4.56
C ASN A 115 5.57 -14.84 3.70
N LYS A 116 4.23 -14.78 3.67
CA LYS A 116 3.42 -15.60 2.77
C LYS A 116 3.72 -15.27 1.31
N ALA A 117 3.77 -13.99 0.96
CA ALA A 117 4.07 -13.54 -0.40
C ALA A 117 5.46 -14.01 -0.86
N LEU A 118 6.49 -13.84 -0.03
CA LEU A 118 7.85 -14.32 -0.29
C LEU A 118 7.89 -15.82 -0.54
N LYS A 119 7.24 -16.61 0.32
CA LYS A 119 7.17 -18.07 0.17
C LYS A 119 6.51 -18.47 -1.15
N VAL A 120 5.37 -17.85 -1.48
CA VAL A 120 4.64 -18.16 -2.73
C VAL A 120 5.44 -17.74 -3.96
N LEU A 121 6.08 -16.57 -3.92
CA LEU A 121 6.92 -16.08 -5.01
C LEU A 121 8.11 -17.02 -5.25
N ASN A 122 8.85 -17.36 -4.20
CA ASN A 122 10.02 -18.23 -4.30
C ASN A 122 9.65 -19.63 -4.81
N ASN A 123 8.57 -20.21 -4.27
CA ASN A 123 8.07 -21.50 -4.74
C ASN A 123 7.64 -21.44 -6.22
N CYS A 124 7.00 -20.34 -6.65
CA CYS A 124 6.64 -20.19 -8.05
C CYS A 124 7.87 -20.00 -8.94
N LYS A 125 8.85 -19.18 -8.54
CA LYS A 125 10.07 -18.97 -9.33
C LYS A 125 10.84 -20.27 -9.52
N ALA A 126 10.85 -21.15 -8.50
CA ALA A 126 11.50 -22.45 -8.57
C ALA A 126 10.76 -23.47 -9.45
N SER A 127 9.42 -23.49 -9.42
CA SER A 127 8.61 -24.54 -10.08
C SER A 127 8.06 -24.15 -11.46
N ASN A 128 8.04 -22.87 -11.81
CA ASN A 128 7.42 -22.39 -13.04
C ASN A 128 8.40 -22.40 -14.22
N THR A 129 8.02 -23.10 -15.29
CA THR A 129 8.81 -23.31 -16.50
C THR A 129 8.73 -22.15 -17.51
N LYS A 130 7.80 -21.20 -17.34
CA LYS A 130 7.73 -19.98 -18.17
C LYS A 130 9.00 -19.15 -18.00
N THR A 131 9.26 -18.24 -18.92
CA THR A 131 10.41 -17.32 -18.88
C THR A 131 9.96 -15.86 -19.01
N GLY A 132 10.89 -14.93 -18.76
CA GLY A 132 10.67 -13.49 -18.93
C GLY A 132 9.41 -12.95 -18.24
N THR A 133 8.72 -12.03 -18.91
CA THR A 133 7.51 -11.34 -18.44
C THR A 133 6.37 -12.32 -18.16
N GLU A 134 6.26 -13.43 -18.89
CA GLU A 134 5.22 -14.42 -18.63
C GLU A 134 5.41 -15.14 -17.29
N LYS A 135 6.66 -15.47 -16.93
CA LYS A 135 6.97 -16.04 -15.61
C LYS A 135 6.65 -15.05 -14.51
N GLN A 136 7.04 -13.79 -14.68
CA GLN A 136 6.72 -12.71 -13.74
C GLN A 136 5.21 -12.64 -13.52
N ASN A 137 4.44 -12.45 -14.59
CA ASN A 137 2.98 -12.32 -14.51
C ASN A 137 2.35 -13.56 -13.84
N ALA A 138 2.78 -14.77 -14.21
CA ALA A 138 2.25 -16.01 -13.64
C ALA A 138 2.59 -16.16 -12.14
N CYS A 139 3.79 -15.79 -11.71
CA CYS A 139 4.19 -15.90 -10.31
C CYS A 139 3.57 -14.83 -9.44
N MET A 140 3.52 -13.60 -9.94
CA MET A 140 2.79 -12.54 -9.28
C MET A 140 1.32 -12.98 -9.13
N ASN A 141 0.64 -13.45 -10.20
CA ASN A 141 -0.73 -14.02 -10.13
C ASN A 141 -0.94 -15.07 -9.02
N LYS A 142 0.07 -15.89 -8.69
CA LYS A 142 -0.01 -16.87 -7.59
C LYS A 142 0.14 -16.23 -6.22
N VAL A 143 1.12 -15.32 -6.04
CA VAL A 143 1.29 -14.54 -4.78
C VAL A 143 -0.04 -13.95 -4.36
N TYR A 144 -0.75 -13.49 -5.37
CA TYR A 144 -2.00 -12.79 -5.30
C TYR A 144 -3.15 -13.66 -4.82
N GLY A 145 -3.48 -14.71 -5.57
CA GLY A 145 -4.55 -15.62 -5.18
C GLY A 145 -4.36 -16.21 -3.77
N GLN A 146 -3.13 -16.21 -3.25
CA GLN A 146 -2.78 -16.75 -1.93
C GLN A 146 -2.76 -15.73 -0.79
N CYS A 147 -2.67 -14.43 -1.06
CA CYS A 147 -2.52 -13.39 -0.03
C CYS A 147 -3.78 -12.54 0.17
N ILE A 148 -4.71 -12.50 -0.80
CA ILE A 148 -5.80 -11.51 -0.82
C ILE A 148 -6.78 -11.70 0.34
N SER A 149 -6.96 -12.95 0.77
CA SER A 149 -7.83 -13.32 1.88
C SER A 149 -7.24 -12.92 3.24
N MET A 150 -5.91 -12.71 3.33
CA MET A 150 -5.26 -12.29 4.56
C MET A 150 -5.50 -10.79 4.86
N VAL A 151 -5.80 -10.00 3.83
CA VAL A 151 -6.04 -8.56 3.97
C VAL A 151 -7.54 -8.32 4.15
N THR A 152 -7.98 -8.43 5.40
CA THR A 152 -9.38 -8.21 5.82
C THR A 152 -9.57 -6.85 6.49
N LYS A 153 -10.82 -6.49 6.80
CA LYS A 153 -11.12 -5.26 7.56
C LYS A 153 -10.48 -5.33 8.95
N GLU A 154 -10.52 -6.49 9.60
CA GLU A 154 -9.91 -6.74 10.90
C GLU A 154 -8.40 -6.56 10.85
N PHE A 155 -7.76 -7.08 9.79
CA PHE A 155 -6.32 -6.88 9.57
C PHE A 155 -5.97 -5.39 9.40
N VAL A 156 -6.69 -4.66 8.55
CA VAL A 156 -6.48 -3.22 8.36
C VAL A 156 -6.71 -2.45 9.67
N ASN A 157 -7.76 -2.79 10.43
CA ASN A 157 -8.03 -2.18 11.73
C ASN A 157 -6.91 -2.45 12.75
N LYS A 158 -6.35 -3.67 12.78
CA LYS A 158 -5.21 -4.04 13.62
C LYS A 158 -3.97 -3.21 13.27
N VAL A 159 -3.63 -3.12 11.98
CA VAL A 159 -2.48 -2.33 11.50
C VAL A 159 -2.67 -0.86 11.88
N CYS A 160 -3.83 -0.29 11.58
CA CYS A 160 -4.17 1.09 11.91
C CYS A 160 -4.07 1.38 13.42
N THR A 161 -4.60 0.49 14.27
CA THR A 161 -4.49 0.60 15.73
C THR A 161 -3.03 0.55 16.21
N ALA A 162 -2.21 -0.28 15.59
CA ALA A 162 -0.77 -0.32 15.90
C ALA A 162 -0.07 0.96 15.46
N MET A 163 -0.45 1.55 14.32
CA MET A 163 0.14 2.80 13.83
C MET A 163 -0.27 3.99 14.70
N SER A 164 -1.53 4.08 15.11
CA SER A 164 -1.99 5.15 16.00
C SER A 164 -1.16 5.17 17.29
N LYS A 165 -0.85 4.02 17.88
CA LYS A 165 0.02 3.92 19.07
C LYS A 165 1.44 4.49 18.87
N LYS A 166 1.93 4.56 17.64
CA LYS A 166 3.23 5.17 17.30
C LYS A 166 3.16 6.66 17.01
N MET A 167 1.95 7.22 16.89
CA MET A 167 1.74 8.64 16.65
C MET A 167 1.53 9.43 17.95
N THR A 168 1.92 10.70 17.96
CA THR A 168 1.49 11.68 18.97
C THR A 168 0.01 12.04 18.78
N ALA A 169 -0.59 12.74 19.75
CA ALA A 169 -1.96 13.25 19.61
C ALA A 169 -2.09 14.18 18.40
N LYS A 170 -1.12 15.09 18.19
CA LYS A 170 -1.06 16.00 17.04
C LYS A 170 -1.02 15.24 15.70
N GLU A 171 -0.09 14.29 15.57
CA GLU A 171 0.05 13.47 14.35
C GLU A 171 -1.23 12.65 14.07
N TRP A 172 -1.84 12.07 15.11
CA TRP A 172 -3.05 11.27 14.97
C TRP A 172 -4.28 12.10 14.60
N ASN A 173 -4.46 13.27 15.20
CA ASN A 173 -5.55 14.18 14.86
C ASN A 173 -5.41 14.71 13.42
N CYS A 174 -4.18 15.00 12.99
CA CYS A 174 -3.86 15.33 11.61
C CYS A 174 -4.23 14.16 10.67
N ALA A 175 -3.84 12.93 11.01
CA ALA A 175 -4.25 11.74 10.24
C ALA A 175 -5.79 11.58 10.19
N LYS A 176 -6.51 11.82 11.30
CA LYS A 176 -7.98 11.74 11.34
C LYS A 176 -8.66 12.77 10.44
N GLN A 177 -8.07 13.96 10.29
CA GLN A 177 -8.59 15.01 9.42
C GLN A 177 -8.41 14.69 7.93
N TYR A 178 -7.27 14.09 7.55
CA TYR A 178 -6.91 13.93 6.13
C TYR A 178 -7.12 12.51 5.58
N ALA A 179 -7.09 11.47 6.40
CA ALA A 179 -7.38 10.10 5.96
C ALA A 179 -8.76 9.94 5.28
N PRO A 180 -9.86 10.56 5.77
CA PRO A 180 -11.16 10.47 5.10
C PRO A 180 -11.18 10.94 3.65
N LYS A 181 -10.20 11.76 3.24
CA LYS A 181 -10.09 12.29 1.88
C LYS A 181 -9.51 11.28 0.89
N VAL A 182 -8.95 10.18 1.39
CA VAL A 182 -8.32 9.14 0.56
C VAL A 182 -8.84 7.73 0.82
N VAL A 183 -9.43 7.51 2.00
CA VAL A 183 -10.07 6.25 2.38
C VAL A 183 -11.35 6.50 3.17
N ASN A 184 -12.36 5.66 2.99
CA ASN A 184 -13.51 5.53 3.87
C ASN A 184 -13.06 4.90 5.20
N VAL A 185 -12.89 5.76 6.20
CA VAL A 185 -12.44 5.40 7.55
C VAL A 185 -13.55 4.80 8.43
N GLN A 186 -14.82 5.00 8.08
CA GLN A 186 -15.98 4.64 8.91
C GLN A 186 -16.01 3.15 9.33
N PRO A 187 -15.61 2.19 8.47
CA PRO A 187 -15.59 0.78 8.86
C PRO A 187 -14.51 0.42 9.88
N TYR A 188 -13.59 1.33 10.22
CA TYR A 188 -12.40 1.04 11.00
C TYR A 188 -12.49 1.66 12.39
N ALA A 189 -12.68 0.83 13.40
CA ALA A 189 -12.73 1.24 14.81
C ALA A 189 -11.50 2.04 15.26
N CYS A 190 -10.33 1.78 14.66
CA CYS A 190 -9.11 2.52 14.96
C CYS A 190 -9.27 4.03 14.77
N TYR A 191 -10.11 4.49 13.84
CA TYR A 191 -10.34 5.92 13.56
C TYR A 191 -10.93 6.66 14.77
N ASN A 192 -11.66 5.94 15.62
CA ASN A 192 -12.33 6.50 16.80
C ASN A 192 -11.42 6.62 18.03
N ILE A 193 -10.16 6.16 17.94
CA ILE A 193 -9.18 6.32 19.03
C ILE A 193 -8.99 7.81 19.34
N GLN A 194 -9.06 8.14 20.64
CA GLN A 194 -8.74 9.46 21.20
C GLN A 194 -7.35 9.43 21.83
N LYS A 195 -6.60 10.53 21.73
CA LYS A 195 -5.21 10.66 22.19
C LYS A 195 -4.96 12.00 22.85
#